data_AF-A0A1Z5LFY6-F1
#
_entry.id   AF-A0A1Z5LFY6-F1
#
_cell.length_a   1.000
_cell.length_b   1.000
_cell.length_c   1.000
_cell.angle_alpha   90.00
_cell.angle_beta   90.00
_cell.angle_gamma   90.00
#
_symmetry.space_group_name_H-M   'P 1'
#
loop_
_entity.id
_entity.type
_entity.pdbx_description
1 polymer ?
#
loop_
_entity_poly.entity_id
_entity_poly.type
_entity_poly.pdbx_seq_one_letter_code
_entity_poly.pdbx_strand_id
1 'polypeptide(L)'
;MDLGRHAREEQKRQRELLSKGFELRLQMCKYGKEYKVQNQAKLEQLKTELEEVRKAKEEKEAIKKLAEDKETEALKKYRDLEDEKKREQDELEMKKHQEEERNNAEDAFNELDLNMDGILTFDELQKNPIFDQNHDGSVSEEEAKFFLHMKEEMELDEFITTGWMIMKPIYTMSKVTPIPPPPEVTTPMPSLE
;
A
#
# COMPACT_ATOMS: atom_id res chain seq x y z
N MET A 1 -14.78 -3.19 -112.86
CA MET A 1 -14.50 -4.56 -112.35
C MET A 1 -14.18 -4.55 -110.85
N ASP A 2 -14.70 -3.57 -110.09
CA ASP A 2 -14.08 -3.19 -108.82
C ASP A 2 -14.89 -3.61 -107.57
N LEU A 3 -16.19 -3.90 -107.73
CA LEU A 3 -17.05 -4.39 -106.65
C LEU A 3 -16.60 -5.75 -106.10
N GLY A 4 -16.12 -6.66 -106.97
CA GLY A 4 -15.66 -7.99 -106.54
C GLY A 4 -14.31 -7.99 -105.82
N ARG A 5 -13.46 -6.97 -106.05
CA ARG A 5 -12.19 -6.79 -105.30
C ARG A 5 -12.46 -6.20 -103.92
N HIS A 6 -13.27 -5.14 -103.85
CA HIS A 6 -13.64 -4.51 -102.59
C HIS A 6 -14.36 -5.48 -101.64
N ALA A 7 -15.31 -6.29 -102.15
CA ALA A 7 -16.00 -7.29 -101.33
C ALA A 7 -15.06 -8.36 -100.73
N ARG A 8 -14.03 -8.78 -101.47
CA ARG A 8 -13.03 -9.73 -100.96
C ARG A 8 -12.10 -9.10 -99.92
N GLU A 9 -11.70 -7.86 -100.12
CA GLU A 9 -10.89 -7.11 -99.15
C GLU A 9 -11.67 -6.85 -97.85
N GLU A 10 -12.94 -6.49 -97.95
CA GLU A 10 -13.82 -6.30 -96.80
C GLU A 10 -14.07 -7.61 -96.05
N GLN A 11 -14.32 -8.71 -96.78
CA GLN A 11 -14.44 -10.05 -96.18
C GLN A 11 -13.15 -10.49 -95.48
N LYS A 12 -11.98 -10.19 -96.06
CA LYS A 12 -10.69 -10.46 -95.43
C LYS A 12 -10.53 -9.64 -94.15
N ARG A 13 -10.87 -8.35 -94.17
CA ARG A 13 -10.84 -7.47 -93.00
C ARG A 13 -11.77 -7.95 -91.89
N GLN A 14 -12.98 -8.36 -92.22
CA GLN A 14 -13.92 -8.94 -91.25
C GLN A 14 -13.39 -10.25 -90.66
N ARG A 15 -12.81 -11.13 -91.48
CA ARG A 15 -12.19 -12.37 -91.00
C ARG A 15 -11.01 -12.12 -90.06
N GLU A 16 -10.16 -11.15 -90.39
CA GLU A 16 -9.04 -10.74 -89.53
C GLU A 16 -9.53 -10.16 -88.21
N LEU A 17 -10.58 -9.34 -88.22
CA LEU A 17 -11.20 -8.78 -87.01
C LEU A 17 -11.78 -9.90 -86.12
N LEU A 18 -12.47 -10.87 -86.71
CA LEU A 18 -13.02 -12.02 -86.00
C LEU A 18 -11.92 -12.90 -85.40
N SER A 19 -10.82 -13.12 -86.13
CA SER A 19 -9.65 -13.87 -85.61
C SER A 19 -9.05 -13.17 -84.41
N LYS A 20 -8.77 -11.86 -84.53
CA LYS A 20 -8.22 -11.05 -83.43
C LYS A 20 -9.16 -11.02 -82.22
N GLY A 21 -10.46 -10.89 -82.45
CA GLY A 21 -11.45 -10.93 -81.38
C GLY A 21 -11.55 -12.29 -80.69
N PHE A 22 -11.41 -13.38 -81.44
CA PHE A 22 -11.36 -14.74 -80.89
C PHE A 22 -10.08 -14.98 -80.08
N GLU A 23 -8.92 -14.60 -80.61
CA GLU A 23 -7.63 -14.68 -79.93
C GLU A 23 -7.64 -13.88 -78.61
N LEU A 24 -8.18 -12.66 -78.63
CA LEU A 24 -8.30 -11.84 -77.42
C LEU A 24 -9.19 -12.52 -76.35
N ARG A 25 -10.34 -13.09 -76.76
CA ARG A 25 -11.18 -13.85 -75.82
C ARG A 25 -10.44 -15.06 -75.24
N LEU A 26 -9.68 -15.78 -76.07
CA LEU A 26 -8.90 -16.93 -75.63
C LEU A 26 -7.84 -16.51 -74.58
N GLN A 27 -7.14 -15.41 -74.83
CA GLN A 27 -6.16 -14.84 -73.89
C GLN A 27 -6.83 -14.44 -72.58
N MET A 28 -7.96 -13.72 -72.62
CA MET A 28 -8.69 -13.31 -71.42
C MET A 28 -9.20 -14.52 -70.63
N CYS A 29 -9.70 -15.56 -71.29
CA CYS A 29 -10.09 -16.81 -70.63
C CYS A 29 -8.90 -17.50 -69.98
N LYS A 30 -7.72 -17.49 -70.62
CA LYS A 30 -6.49 -18.04 -70.05
C LYS A 30 -6.07 -17.27 -68.79
N TYR A 31 -5.97 -15.95 -68.88
CA TYR A 31 -5.62 -15.10 -67.73
C TYR A 31 -6.62 -15.25 -66.58
N GLY A 32 -7.92 -15.30 -66.86
CA GLY A 32 -8.93 -15.50 -65.81
C GLY A 32 -8.79 -16.86 -65.10
N LYS A 33 -8.46 -17.92 -65.84
CA LYS A 33 -8.18 -19.24 -65.25
C LYS A 33 -6.92 -19.24 -64.40
N GLU A 34 -5.83 -18.66 -64.92
CA GLU A 34 -4.56 -18.55 -64.20
C GLU A 34 -4.72 -17.72 -62.92
N TYR A 35 -5.41 -16.58 -63.00
CA TYR A 35 -5.67 -15.72 -61.85
C TYR A 35 -6.52 -16.41 -60.79
N LYS A 36 -7.54 -17.18 -61.19
CA LYS A 36 -8.35 -17.98 -60.26
C LYS A 36 -7.49 -19.02 -59.52
N VAL A 37 -6.64 -19.74 -60.24
CA VAL A 37 -5.74 -20.74 -59.65
C VAL A 37 -4.74 -20.08 -58.69
N GLN A 38 -4.14 -18.94 -59.08
CA GLN A 38 -3.22 -18.20 -58.22
C GLN A 38 -3.90 -17.70 -56.94
N ASN A 39 -5.10 -17.13 -57.04
CA ASN A 39 -5.85 -16.69 -55.86
C ASN A 39 -6.27 -17.85 -54.97
N GLN A 40 -6.67 -18.99 -55.54
CA GLN A 40 -6.97 -20.19 -54.77
C GLN A 40 -5.72 -20.70 -54.02
N ALA A 41 -4.57 -20.78 -54.69
CA ALA A 41 -3.32 -21.17 -54.06
C ALA A 41 -2.92 -20.20 -52.94
N LYS A 42 -3.04 -18.89 -53.17
CA LYS A 42 -2.75 -17.87 -52.14
C LYS A 42 -3.69 -17.97 -50.94
N LEU A 43 -4.98 -18.24 -51.17
CA LEU A 43 -5.95 -18.42 -50.09
C LEU A 43 -5.62 -19.64 -49.24
N GLU A 44 -5.24 -20.77 -49.86
CA GLU A 44 -4.85 -21.96 -49.11
C GLU A 44 -3.55 -21.72 -48.32
N GLN A 45 -2.55 -21.08 -48.92
CA GLN A 45 -1.33 -20.69 -48.20
C GLN A 45 -1.62 -19.83 -46.98
N LEU A 46 -2.43 -18.77 -47.15
CA LEU A 46 -2.78 -17.87 -46.04
C LEU A 46 -3.57 -18.58 -44.94
N LYS A 47 -4.44 -19.55 -45.28
CA LYS A 47 -5.15 -20.35 -44.28
C LYS A 47 -4.20 -21.21 -43.47
N THR A 48 -3.24 -21.88 -44.13
CA THR A 48 -2.24 -22.70 -43.45
C THR A 48 -1.38 -21.83 -42.54
N GLU A 49 -0.88 -20.70 -43.03
CA GLU A 49 -0.07 -19.77 -42.24
C GLU A 49 -0.85 -19.23 -41.04
N LEU A 50 -2.12 -18.88 -41.23
CA LEU A 50 -2.98 -18.39 -40.15
C LEU A 50 -3.20 -19.44 -39.06
N GLU A 51 -3.40 -20.71 -39.43
CA GLU A 51 -3.53 -21.80 -38.46
C GLU A 51 -2.21 -22.10 -37.73
N GLU A 52 -1.07 -22.03 -38.41
CA GLU A 52 0.26 -22.17 -37.78
C GLU A 52 0.52 -21.03 -36.78
N VAL A 53 0.24 -19.79 -37.17
CA VAL A 53 0.39 -18.62 -36.29
C VAL A 53 -0.54 -18.70 -35.08
N ARG A 54 -1.78 -19.17 -35.26
CA ARG A 54 -2.72 -19.38 -34.15
C ARG A 54 -2.19 -20.40 -33.16
N LYS A 55 -1.75 -21.57 -33.62
CA LYS A 55 -1.17 -22.60 -32.74
C LYS A 55 0.06 -22.08 -32.01
N ALA A 56 0.98 -21.43 -32.71
CA ALA A 56 2.17 -20.85 -32.10
C ALA A 56 1.83 -19.75 -31.07
N LYS A 57 0.75 -18.98 -31.29
CA LYS A 57 0.25 -18.00 -30.32
C LYS A 57 -0.29 -18.70 -29.08
N GLU A 58 -1.15 -19.70 -29.24
CA GLU A 58 -1.76 -20.46 -28.14
C GLU A 58 -0.69 -21.14 -27.28
N GLU A 59 0.31 -21.78 -27.90
CA GLU A 59 1.43 -22.41 -27.19
C GLU A 59 2.23 -21.38 -26.38
N LYS A 60 2.57 -20.23 -26.99
CA LYS A 60 3.31 -19.17 -26.30
C LYS A 60 2.49 -18.54 -25.18
N GLU A 61 1.19 -18.37 -25.36
CA GLU A 61 0.29 -17.85 -24.35
C GLU A 61 0.17 -18.81 -23.16
N ALA A 62 0.11 -20.13 -23.41
CA ALA A 62 0.13 -21.14 -22.37
C ALA A 62 1.46 -21.14 -21.58
N ILE A 63 2.60 -21.03 -22.26
CA ILE A 63 3.92 -20.92 -21.60
C ILE A 63 4.01 -19.65 -20.77
N LYS A 64 3.56 -18.51 -21.33
CA LYS A 64 3.53 -17.22 -20.63
C LYS A 64 2.69 -17.32 -19.36
N LYS A 65 1.48 -17.86 -19.46
CA LYS A 65 0.59 -18.03 -18.30
C LYS A 65 1.24 -18.90 -17.22
N LEU A 66 1.86 -20.01 -17.60
CA LEU A 66 2.56 -20.89 -16.66
C LEU A 66 3.74 -20.21 -15.97
N ALA A 67 4.44 -19.31 -16.66
CA ALA A 67 5.50 -18.49 -16.06
C ALA A 67 4.94 -17.44 -15.10
N GLU A 68 3.88 -16.73 -15.50
CA GLU A 68 3.20 -15.71 -14.67
C GLU A 68 2.58 -16.33 -13.41
N ASP A 69 1.97 -17.52 -13.51
CA ASP A 69 1.41 -18.24 -12.37
C ASP A 69 2.52 -18.59 -11.35
N LYS A 70 3.67 -19.12 -11.82
CA LYS A 70 4.81 -19.43 -10.95
C LYS A 70 5.41 -18.19 -10.29
N GLU A 71 5.53 -17.09 -11.02
CA GLU A 71 6.01 -15.82 -10.48
C GLU A 71 5.05 -15.29 -9.40
N THR A 72 3.75 -15.33 -9.69
CA THR A 72 2.71 -14.90 -8.75
C THR A 72 2.72 -15.75 -7.48
N GLU A 73 2.86 -17.07 -7.60
CA GLU A 73 2.98 -17.98 -6.45
C GLU A 73 4.24 -17.68 -5.60
N ALA A 74 5.37 -17.42 -6.25
CA ALA A 74 6.61 -17.07 -5.56
C ALA A 74 6.50 -15.73 -4.82
N LEU A 75 5.96 -14.71 -5.48
CA LEU A 75 5.74 -13.38 -4.89
C LEU A 75 4.75 -13.46 -3.72
N LYS A 76 3.68 -14.24 -3.86
CA LYS A 76 2.71 -14.45 -2.79
C LYS A 76 3.37 -15.06 -1.55
N LYS A 77 4.18 -16.12 -1.72
CA LYS A 77 4.92 -16.73 -0.61
C LYS A 77 5.87 -15.75 0.06
N TYR A 78 6.60 -14.95 -0.71
CA TYR A 78 7.52 -13.95 -0.15
C TYR A 78 6.76 -12.89 0.64
N ARG A 79 5.65 -12.37 0.10
CA ARG A 79 4.80 -11.41 0.78
C ARG A 79 4.21 -11.98 2.07
N ASP A 80 3.68 -13.21 2.03
CA ASP A 80 3.10 -13.85 3.21
C ASP A 80 4.15 -14.02 4.33
N LEU A 81 5.40 -14.35 3.98
CA LEU A 81 6.51 -14.43 4.94
C LEU A 81 6.91 -13.06 5.50
N GLU A 82 6.92 -12.02 4.67
CA GLU A 82 7.22 -10.66 5.12
C GLU A 82 6.13 -10.10 6.03
N ASP A 83 4.85 -10.32 5.68
CA ASP A 83 3.69 -9.95 6.49
C ASP A 83 3.64 -10.72 7.82
N GLU A 84 4.06 -11.99 7.86
CA GLU A 84 4.19 -12.75 9.11
C GLU A 84 5.33 -12.20 9.98
N LYS A 85 6.52 -12.02 9.40
CA LYS A 85 7.66 -11.48 10.13
C LYS A 85 7.38 -10.09 10.70
N LYS A 86 6.67 -9.26 9.94
CA LYS A 86 6.26 -7.94 10.41
C LYS A 86 5.28 -8.05 11.57
N ARG A 87 4.29 -8.93 11.50
CA ARG A 87 3.36 -9.18 12.63
C ARG A 87 4.09 -9.67 13.86
N GLU A 88 5.03 -10.60 13.72
CA GLU A 88 5.86 -11.07 14.84
C GLU A 88 6.69 -9.93 15.46
N GLN A 89 7.25 -9.05 14.63
CA GLN A 89 7.98 -7.87 15.10
C GLN A 89 7.07 -6.88 15.81
N ASP A 90 5.93 -6.53 15.23
CA ASP A 90 4.95 -5.61 15.81
C ASP A 90 4.41 -6.15 17.15
N GLU A 91 4.16 -7.46 17.25
CA GLU A 91 3.75 -8.11 18.51
C GLU A 91 4.86 -8.10 19.57
N LEU A 92 6.11 -8.33 19.16
CA LEU A 92 7.25 -8.26 20.07
C LEU A 92 7.48 -6.83 20.57
N GLU A 93 7.38 -5.84 19.69
CA GLU A 93 7.49 -4.42 20.03
C GLU A 93 6.34 -3.98 20.93
N MET A 94 5.10 -4.40 20.66
CA MET A 94 3.98 -4.13 21.55
C MET A 94 4.17 -4.74 22.94
N LYS A 95 4.65 -5.99 23.03
CA LYS A 95 4.93 -6.63 24.33
C LYS A 95 6.03 -5.91 25.09
N LYS A 96 7.12 -5.54 24.42
CA LYS A 96 8.21 -4.75 25.02
C LYS A 96 7.70 -3.41 25.51
N HIS A 97 6.93 -2.71 24.68
CA HIS A 97 6.36 -1.43 25.07
C HIS A 97 5.43 -1.57 26.28
N GLN A 98 4.58 -2.60 26.32
CA GLN A 98 3.72 -2.87 27.48
C GLN A 98 4.52 -3.17 28.75
N GLU A 99 5.60 -3.94 28.65
CA GLU A 99 6.48 -4.25 29.78
C GLU A 99 7.24 -3.01 30.25
N GLU A 100 7.77 -2.19 29.33
CA GLU A 100 8.40 -0.91 29.64
C GLU A 100 7.42 0.07 30.30
N GLU A 101 6.19 0.18 29.78
CA GLU A 101 5.15 1.03 30.35
C GLU A 101 4.74 0.59 31.75
N ARG A 102 4.64 -0.73 31.97
CA ARG A 102 4.37 -1.29 33.29
C ARG A 102 5.50 -1.02 34.27
N ASN A 103 6.75 -1.25 33.87
CA ASN A 103 7.90 -0.99 34.74
C ASN A 103 8.01 0.49 35.08
N ASN A 104 7.80 1.40 34.10
CA ASN A 104 7.79 2.83 34.35
C ASN A 104 6.66 3.25 35.31
N ALA A 105 5.48 2.62 35.19
CA ALA A 105 4.38 2.85 36.11
C ALA A 105 4.69 2.35 37.52
N GLU A 106 5.27 1.15 37.66
CA GLU A 106 5.70 0.58 38.95
C GLU A 106 6.77 1.47 39.61
N ASP A 107 7.77 1.94 38.86
CA ASP A 107 8.80 2.86 39.35
C ASP A 107 8.19 4.19 39.80
N ALA A 108 7.28 4.76 39.02
CA ALA A 108 6.59 5.99 39.39
C ALA A 108 5.71 5.81 40.63
N PHE A 109 4.99 4.69 40.74
CA PHE A 109 4.20 4.37 41.92
C PHE A 109 5.07 4.31 43.17
N ASN A 110 6.20 3.60 43.11
CA ASN A 110 7.14 3.50 44.22
C ASN A 110 7.77 4.84 44.61
N GLU A 111 7.90 5.79 43.68
CA GLU A 111 8.38 7.15 43.99
C GLU A 111 7.30 8.03 44.63
N LEU A 112 6.02 7.78 44.31
CA LEU A 112 4.88 8.56 44.79
C LEU A 112 4.33 8.03 46.12
N ASP A 113 4.40 6.73 46.34
CA ASP A 113 4.07 6.05 47.61
C ASP A 113 5.19 6.33 48.64
N LEU A 114 4.98 7.36 49.45
CA LEU A 114 5.98 7.83 50.41
C LEU A 114 6.07 6.95 51.66
N ASN A 115 4.96 6.30 52.01
CA ASN A 115 4.87 5.46 53.20
C ASN A 115 5.15 3.97 52.90
N MET A 116 5.26 3.60 51.62
CA MET A 116 5.49 2.26 51.10
C MET A 116 4.45 1.23 51.58
N ASP A 117 3.20 1.65 51.76
CA ASP A 117 2.10 0.78 52.16
C ASP A 117 1.44 0.06 50.97
N GLY A 118 1.83 0.40 49.74
CA GLY A 118 1.31 -0.19 48.51
C GLY A 118 0.01 0.43 48.03
N ILE A 119 -0.41 1.55 48.61
CA ILE A 119 -1.66 2.27 48.30
C ILE A 119 -1.33 3.76 48.11
N LEU A 120 -1.55 4.28 46.90
CA LEU A 120 -1.35 5.69 46.64
C LEU A 120 -2.57 6.51 47.08
N THR A 121 -2.37 7.43 48.01
CA THR A 121 -3.44 8.26 48.60
C THR A 121 -3.40 9.71 48.09
N PHE A 122 -4.54 10.42 48.15
CA PHE A 122 -4.58 11.82 47.71
C PHE A 122 -3.66 12.72 48.56
N ASP A 123 -3.47 12.43 49.85
CA ASP A 123 -2.53 13.11 50.76
C ASP A 123 -1.07 13.02 50.28
N GLU A 124 -0.69 11.93 49.62
CA GLU A 124 0.68 11.73 49.10
C GLU A 124 0.88 12.49 47.78
N LEU A 125 -0.12 12.46 46.91
CA LEU A 125 -0.14 13.28 45.70
C LEU A 125 -0.12 14.77 46.02
N GLN A 126 -0.80 15.19 47.10
CA GLN A 126 -0.80 16.59 47.55
C GLN A 126 0.58 17.11 47.96
N LYS A 127 1.45 16.23 48.45
CA LYS A 127 2.83 16.58 48.84
C LYS A 127 3.75 16.72 47.64
N ASN A 128 3.33 16.28 46.45
CA ASN A 128 4.15 16.30 45.26
C ASN A 128 3.73 17.47 44.33
N PRO A 129 4.56 18.53 44.21
CA PRO A 129 4.24 19.72 43.40
C PRO A 129 4.16 19.44 41.89
N ILE A 130 4.55 18.24 41.45
CA ILE A 130 4.44 17.81 40.04
C ILE A 130 2.98 17.79 39.57
N PHE A 131 2.02 17.56 40.48
CA PHE A 131 0.60 17.46 40.15
C PHE A 131 -0.16 18.79 40.33
N ASP A 132 0.54 19.89 40.59
CA ASP A 132 -0.03 21.23 40.64
C ASP A 132 -0.32 21.74 39.22
N GLN A 133 -1.58 21.61 38.79
CA GLN A 133 -2.01 21.97 37.43
C GLN A 133 -2.25 23.47 37.26
N ASN A 134 -2.60 24.16 38.35
CA ASN A 134 -2.94 25.59 38.34
C ASN A 134 -1.73 26.49 38.69
N HIS A 135 -0.61 25.90 39.10
CA HIS A 135 0.63 26.55 39.51
C HIS A 135 0.44 27.58 40.63
N ASP A 136 -0.52 27.35 41.53
CA ASP A 136 -0.76 28.19 42.70
C ASP A 136 0.20 27.90 43.87
N GLY A 137 1.04 26.87 43.72
CA GLY A 137 2.04 26.46 44.71
C GLY A 137 1.54 25.39 45.68
N SER A 138 0.31 24.90 45.52
CA SER A 138 -0.28 23.82 46.31
C SER A 138 -1.18 22.92 45.46
N VAL A 139 -1.11 21.61 45.68
CA VAL A 139 -2.02 20.67 45.02
C VAL A 139 -3.31 20.58 45.84
N SER A 140 -4.43 20.93 45.23
CA SER A 140 -5.75 20.87 45.87
C SER A 140 -6.29 19.42 45.94
N GLU A 141 -7.25 19.16 46.83
CA GLU A 141 -7.88 17.82 46.95
C GLU A 141 -8.55 17.38 45.65
N GLU A 142 -9.17 18.32 44.92
CA GLU A 142 -9.82 18.03 43.63
C GLU A 142 -8.80 17.65 42.55
N GLU A 143 -7.63 18.27 42.53
CA GLU A 143 -6.54 17.92 41.62
C GLU A 143 -5.96 16.54 41.92
N ALA A 144 -5.67 16.24 43.20
CA ALA A 144 -5.19 14.92 43.61
C ALA A 144 -6.21 13.81 43.27
N LYS A 145 -7.50 14.04 43.55
CA LYS A 145 -8.58 13.11 43.17
C LYS A 145 -8.72 12.95 41.66
N PHE A 146 -8.47 13.99 40.87
CA PHE A 146 -8.51 13.90 39.41
C PHE A 146 -7.46 12.91 38.87
N PHE A 147 -6.23 12.96 39.40
CA PHE A 147 -5.18 12.02 39.00
C PHE A 147 -5.42 10.58 39.50
N LEU A 148 -6.12 10.43 40.62
CA LEU A 148 -6.61 9.14 41.13
C LEU A 148 -7.92 8.67 40.47
N HIS A 149 -8.30 9.22 39.31
CA HIS A 149 -9.54 8.84 38.62
C HIS A 149 -10.80 8.99 39.49
N MET A 150 -10.88 10.07 40.26
CA MET A 150 -11.96 10.39 41.22
C MET A 150 -12.08 9.42 42.39
N LYS A 151 -11.02 8.66 42.70
CA LYS A 151 -10.91 7.84 43.91
C LYS A 151 -10.09 8.55 44.99
N GLU A 152 -10.25 8.10 46.23
CA GLU A 152 -9.50 8.62 47.38
C GLU A 152 -8.15 7.91 47.57
N GLU A 153 -8.08 6.66 47.11
CA GLU A 153 -6.92 5.78 47.20
C GLU A 153 -6.88 4.84 45.99
N MET A 154 -5.67 4.41 45.62
CA MET A 154 -5.46 3.56 44.45
C MET A 154 -4.32 2.54 44.70
N GLU A 155 -4.62 1.26 44.51
CA GLU A 155 -3.62 0.19 44.59
C GLU A 155 -2.74 0.15 43.32
N LEU A 156 -1.58 -0.48 43.40
CA LEU A 156 -0.61 -0.57 42.31
C LEU A 156 -1.21 -1.09 40.99
N ASP A 157 -2.04 -2.14 41.03
CA ASP A 157 -2.64 -2.74 39.82
C ASP A 157 -3.63 -1.77 39.14
N GLU A 158 -4.37 -1.03 39.95
CA GLU A 158 -5.28 0.02 39.47
C GLU A 158 -4.50 1.23 38.94
N PHE A 159 -3.40 1.60 39.60
CA PHE A 159 -2.50 2.64 39.14
C PHE A 159 -1.93 2.32 37.76
N ILE A 160 -1.39 1.11 37.54
CA ILE A 160 -0.83 0.73 36.24
C ILE A 160 -1.90 0.79 35.13
N THR A 161 -3.14 0.40 35.44
CA THR A 161 -4.21 0.24 34.44
C THR A 161 -4.92 1.56 34.10
N THR A 162 -5.19 2.41 35.09
CA THR A 162 -6.01 3.63 34.90
C THR A 162 -5.31 4.90 35.36
N GLY A 163 -4.63 4.88 36.51
CA GLY A 163 -3.94 6.04 37.06
C GLY A 163 -2.77 6.52 36.19
N TRP A 164 -1.95 5.60 35.73
CA TRP A 164 -0.74 5.86 34.94
C TRP A 164 -1.06 6.52 33.60
N MET A 165 -2.18 6.18 32.96
CA MET A 165 -2.59 6.84 31.70
C MET A 165 -2.79 8.35 31.87
N ILE A 166 -3.26 8.78 33.04
CA ILE A 166 -3.57 10.18 33.37
C ILE A 166 -2.32 10.88 33.94
N MET A 167 -1.55 10.18 34.76
CA MET A 167 -0.38 10.75 35.45
C MET A 167 0.90 10.76 34.60
N LYS A 168 1.08 9.80 33.68
CA LYS A 168 2.29 9.68 32.84
C LYS A 168 2.67 10.96 32.10
N PRO A 169 1.76 11.70 31.43
CA PRO A 169 2.14 12.91 30.71
C PRO A 169 2.79 13.97 31.61
N ILE A 170 2.28 14.13 32.82
CA ILE A 170 2.76 15.14 33.77
C ILE A 170 4.03 14.66 34.48
N TYR A 171 4.05 13.39 34.89
CA TYR A 171 5.21 12.76 35.50
C TYR A 171 6.43 12.71 34.56
N THR A 172 6.22 12.44 33.27
CA THR A 172 7.30 12.46 32.27
C THR A 172 7.77 13.88 31.95
N MET A 173 6.86 14.86 31.92
CA MET A 173 7.25 16.28 31.75
C MET A 173 8.14 16.75 32.90
N SER A 174 7.79 16.46 34.15
CA SER A 174 8.58 16.87 35.31
C SER A 174 9.97 16.24 35.38
N LYS A 175 10.13 15.01 34.89
CA LYS A 175 11.45 14.35 34.75
C LYS A 175 12.32 14.98 33.65
N VAL A 176 11.72 15.59 32.62
CA VAL A 176 12.42 16.20 31.47
C VAL A 176 12.74 17.67 31.71
N THR A 177 11.96 18.39 32.51
CA THR A 177 12.24 19.78 32.91
C THR A 177 12.73 19.85 34.35
N PRO A 178 14.03 20.01 34.61
CA PRO A 178 14.50 20.37 35.94
C PRO A 178 13.88 21.73 36.29
N ILE A 179 13.01 21.76 37.29
CA ILE A 179 12.49 22.99 37.86
C ILE A 179 13.71 23.79 38.35
N PRO A 180 14.01 24.98 37.79
CA PRO A 180 15.06 25.82 38.35
C PRO A 180 14.65 26.20 39.78
N PRO A 181 15.59 26.19 40.74
CA PRO A 181 15.29 26.41 42.14
C PRO A 181 14.56 27.75 42.33
N PRO A 182 13.56 27.82 43.23
CA PRO A 182 12.80 29.04 43.47
C PRO A 182 13.76 30.18 43.87
N PRO A 183 13.54 31.41 43.37
CA PRO A 183 14.38 32.54 43.74
C PRO A 183 14.30 32.73 45.26
N GLU A 184 15.46 32.66 45.93
CA GLU A 184 15.62 33.00 47.34
C GLU A 184 14.99 34.38 47.58
N VAL A 185 13.83 34.38 48.22
CA VAL A 185 13.24 35.59 48.78
C VAL A 185 14.08 35.94 50.01
N THR A 186 15.19 36.65 49.79
CA THR A 186 15.87 37.38 50.86
C THR A 186 14.94 38.50 51.30
N THR A 187 14.10 38.20 52.29
CA THR A 187 13.62 39.23 53.21
C THR A 187 14.81 39.72 54.04
N PRO A 188 14.94 41.03 54.21
CA PRO A 188 15.38 41.54 55.49
C PRO A 188 14.29 42.45 56.05
N MET A 189 13.64 41.99 57.12
CA MET A 189 13.15 42.86 58.19
C MET A 189 14.03 42.60 59.42
N PRO A 190 14.09 43.46 60.46
CA PRO A 190 13.62 44.85 60.60
C PRO A 190 14.72 45.81 61.17
N SER A 191 14.31 47.06 61.36
CA SER A 191 15.03 48.26 61.85
C SER A 191 15.90 48.12 63.10
N LEU A 192 16.97 48.93 63.22
CA LEU A 192 17.37 49.59 64.47
C LEU A 192 18.44 50.69 64.27
N GLU A 193 18.14 51.85 64.88
CA GLU A 193 18.93 53.09 65.13
C GLU A 193 19.16 54.10 63.99
#